data_AF-A0A9J6FZ86-F1
#
_entry.id   AF-A0A9J6FZ86-F1
#
_cell.length_a   1.000
_cell.length_b   1.000
_cell.length_c   1.000
_cell.angle_alpha   90.00
_cell.angle_beta   90.00
_cell.angle_gamma   90.00
#
_symmetry.space_group_name_H-M   'P 1'
#
loop_
_entity.id
_entity.type
_entity.pdbx_description
1 polymer ?
#
loop_
_entity_poly.entity_id
_entity_poly.type
_entity_poly.pdbx_seq_one_letter_code
_entity_poly.pdbx_strand_id
1 'polypeptide(L)'
;MSRRVFPPPHPKLNRAQAVSLRLLQTCTYPCLAVLHEVYPDVYRDDTCPSCGLTSTLAHMLWECGSAHPKFSKEEWDSLLRSPALDKQILAVQRARDRTGGLDLPIPTWD
;
A
#
# COMPACT_ATOMS: atom_id res chain seq x y z
N MET A 1 -26.43 5.28 -10.99
CA MET A 1 -25.18 6.02 -10.68
C MET A 1 -24.49 5.35 -9.51
N SER A 2 -23.49 4.51 -9.77
CA SER A 2 -22.73 3.87 -8.68
C SER A 2 -21.94 4.93 -7.91
N ARG A 3 -22.14 4.98 -6.59
CA ARG A 3 -21.38 5.85 -5.67
C ARG A 3 -19.89 5.71 -5.95
N ARG A 4 -19.15 6.81 -5.88
CA ARG A 4 -17.69 6.76 -5.72
C ARG A 4 -17.39 5.81 -4.56
N VAL A 5 -16.85 4.65 -4.88
CA VAL A 5 -16.56 3.57 -3.92
C VAL A 5 -15.47 4.04 -2.95
N PHE A 6 -14.56 4.89 -3.44
CA PHE A 6 -13.47 5.47 -2.69
C PHE A 6 -13.54 7.01 -2.68
N PRO A 7 -13.30 7.65 -1.52
CA PRO A 7 -13.28 9.11 -1.41
C PRO A 7 -12.07 9.71 -2.15
N PRO A 8 -12.13 11.00 -2.53
CA PRO A 8 -10.95 11.70 -3.00
C PRO A 8 -9.91 11.85 -1.88
N PRO A 9 -8.63 12.10 -2.24
CA PRO A 9 -7.62 12.50 -1.28
C PRO A 9 -8.06 13.72 -0.49
N HIS A 10 -7.84 13.69 0.82
CA HIS A 10 -8.14 14.81 1.70
C HIS A 10 -7.26 16.01 1.31
N PRO A 11 -7.77 17.26 1.33
CA PRO A 11 -7.00 18.45 0.91
C PRO A 11 -5.70 18.72 1.67
N LYS A 12 -5.52 18.08 2.82
CA LYS A 12 -4.31 18.19 3.67
C LYS A 12 -3.25 17.13 3.36
N LEU A 13 -3.53 16.17 2.48
CA LEU A 13 -2.50 15.27 1.98
C LEU A 13 -1.61 16.01 1.00
N ASN A 14 -0.30 15.79 1.10
CA ASN A 14 0.60 16.26 0.06
C ASN A 14 0.40 15.47 -1.25
N ARG A 15 1.01 15.94 -2.33
CA ARG A 15 0.86 15.31 -3.66
C ARG A 15 1.22 13.83 -3.65
N ALA A 16 2.34 13.47 -3.02
CA ALA A 16 2.83 12.11 -3.02
C ALA A 16 1.91 11.16 -2.23
N GLN A 17 1.45 11.59 -1.05
CA GLN A 17 0.45 10.88 -0.25
C GLN A 17 -0.87 10.70 -1.01
N ALA A 18 -1.32 11.72 -1.72
CA ALA A 18 -2.53 11.65 -2.53
C ALA A 18 -2.40 10.63 -3.67
N VAL A 19 -1.24 10.55 -4.32
CA VAL A 19 -0.95 9.53 -5.35
C VAL A 19 -0.88 8.14 -4.71
N SER A 20 -0.14 7.97 -3.61
CA SER A 20 -0.06 6.70 -2.88
C SER A 20 -1.45 6.21 -2.48
N LEU A 21 -2.32 7.09 -1.95
CA LEU A 21 -3.69 6.73 -1.61
C LEU A 21 -4.47 6.24 -2.84
N ARG A 22 -4.33 6.90 -3.99
CA ARG A 22 -4.99 6.46 -5.23
C ARG A 22 -4.54 5.09 -5.67
N LEU A 23 -3.22 4.84 -5.67
CA LEU A 23 -2.64 3.55 -6.01
C LEU A 23 -3.14 2.44 -5.08
N LEU A 24 -3.29 2.72 -3.78
CA LEU A 24 -3.88 1.77 -2.82
C LEU A 24 -5.36 1.51 -3.11
N GLN A 25 -6.14 2.55 -3.38
CA GLN A 25 -7.56 2.44 -3.73
C GLN A 25 -7.80 1.66 -5.04
N THR A 26 -6.86 1.68 -5.97
CA THR A 26 -6.93 0.95 -7.25
C THR A 26 -6.18 -0.38 -7.25
N CYS A 27 -5.59 -0.79 -6.12
CA CYS A 27 -4.76 -1.99 -6.02
C CYS A 27 -3.56 -2.02 -7.00
N THR A 28 -3.05 -0.84 -7.37
CA THR A 28 -1.91 -0.69 -8.31
C THR A 28 -0.66 -0.16 -7.61
N TYR A 29 -0.62 -0.21 -6.28
CA TYR A 29 0.55 0.17 -5.51
C TYR A 29 1.64 -0.91 -5.70
N PRO A 30 2.92 -0.53 -5.95
CA PRO A 30 3.98 -1.50 -6.24
C PRO A 30 4.20 -2.51 -5.11
N CYS A 31 4.46 -3.77 -5.47
CA CYS A 31 4.87 -4.85 -4.57
C CYS A 31 5.90 -5.76 -5.26
N LEU A 32 6.69 -6.50 -4.48
CA LEU A 32 7.78 -7.33 -5.02
C LEU A 32 7.27 -8.45 -5.91
N ALA A 33 6.12 -9.06 -5.59
CA ALA A 33 5.54 -10.12 -6.42
C ALA A 33 5.33 -9.66 -7.88
N VAL A 34 4.71 -8.49 -8.07
CA VAL A 34 4.47 -7.93 -9.41
C VAL A 34 5.78 -7.49 -10.06
N LEU A 35 6.70 -6.87 -9.29
CA LEU A 35 7.95 -6.36 -9.86
C LEU A 35 8.93 -7.47 -10.24
N HIS A 36 8.95 -8.58 -9.50
CA HIS A 36 9.71 -9.78 -9.86
C HIS A 36 9.20 -10.39 -11.17
N GLU A 37 7.88 -10.46 -11.36
CA GLU A 37 7.29 -10.94 -12.61
C GLU A 37 7.63 -10.05 -13.81
N VAL A 38 7.62 -8.73 -13.63
CA VAL A 38 7.85 -7.77 -14.73
C VAL A 38 9.33 -7.53 -15.01
N TYR A 39 10.17 -7.48 -13.97
CA TYR A 39 11.60 -7.16 -14.06
C TYR A 39 12.45 -8.12 -13.20
N PRO A 40 12.50 -9.42 -13.53
CA PRO A 40 13.15 -10.44 -12.70
C PRO A 40 14.65 -10.22 -12.51
N ASP A 41 15.33 -9.59 -13.47
CA ASP A 41 16.77 -9.28 -13.37
C ASP A 41 17.08 -8.22 -12.31
N VAL A 42 16.13 -7.31 -12.06
CA VAL A 42 16.24 -6.19 -11.10
C VAL A 42 15.69 -6.62 -9.74
N TYR A 43 14.48 -7.16 -9.72
CA TYR A 43 13.82 -7.66 -8.51
C TYR A 43 13.92 -9.18 -8.50
N ARG A 44 15.01 -9.71 -7.96
CA ARG A 44 15.32 -11.16 -8.02
C ARG A 44 14.52 -12.02 -7.04
N ASP A 45 13.93 -11.40 -6.04
CA ASP A 45 13.21 -12.06 -4.95
C ASP A 45 11.83 -11.41 -4.83
N ASP A 46 10.80 -12.24 -4.78
CA ASP A 46 9.41 -11.84 -4.61
C ASP A 46 8.94 -11.95 -3.15
N THR A 47 9.81 -12.39 -2.24
CA THR A 47 9.45 -12.68 -0.85
C THR A 47 9.46 -11.44 0.05
N CYS A 48 8.63 -11.50 1.09
CA CYS A 48 8.49 -10.48 2.11
C CYS A 48 9.68 -10.57 3.07
N PRO A 49 10.48 -9.50 3.26
CA PRO A 49 11.65 -9.56 4.14
C PRO A 49 11.32 -9.85 5.61
N SER A 50 10.06 -9.63 6.03
CA SER A 50 9.62 -9.82 7.41
C SER A 50 9.16 -11.24 7.74
N CYS A 51 8.77 -12.05 6.75
CA CYS A 51 8.25 -13.39 7.02
C CYS A 51 8.57 -14.45 5.95
N GLY A 52 9.22 -14.09 4.84
CA GLY A 52 9.66 -15.01 3.79
C GLY A 52 8.56 -15.56 2.87
N LEU A 53 7.30 -15.12 3.02
CA LEU A 53 6.22 -15.48 2.10
C LEU A 53 6.19 -14.52 0.90
N THR A 54 5.59 -14.93 -0.21
CA THR A 54 5.42 -14.06 -1.39
C THR A 54 4.79 -12.71 -1.02
N SER A 55 5.47 -11.63 -1.37
CA SER A 55 5.15 -10.26 -1.04
C SER A 55 4.15 -9.67 -2.04
N THR A 56 2.94 -10.20 -2.00
CA THR A 56 1.80 -9.63 -2.71
C THR A 56 1.39 -8.29 -2.08
N LEU A 57 0.61 -7.49 -2.80
CA LEU A 57 0.14 -6.21 -2.26
C LEU A 57 -0.71 -6.41 -0.99
N ALA A 58 -1.60 -7.42 -0.97
CA ALA A 58 -2.40 -7.75 0.20
C ALA A 58 -1.52 -8.20 1.38
N HIS A 59 -0.53 -9.05 1.10
CA HIS A 59 0.46 -9.50 2.06
C HIS A 59 1.16 -8.33 2.74
N MET A 60 1.74 -7.43 1.94
CA MET A 60 2.45 -6.26 2.46
C MET A 60 1.56 -5.36 3.31
N LEU A 61 0.30 -5.16 2.92
CA LEU A 61 -0.56 -4.16 3.57
C LEU A 61 -1.22 -4.67 4.84
N TRP A 62 -1.85 -5.86 4.82
CA TRP A 62 -2.70 -6.31 5.93
C TRP A 62 -2.58 -7.80 6.27
N GLU A 63 -2.18 -8.67 5.35
CA GLU A 63 -2.15 -10.12 5.58
C GLU A 63 -0.86 -10.62 6.25
N CYS A 64 0.26 -9.90 6.16
CA CYS A 64 1.51 -10.33 6.77
C CYS A 64 1.40 -10.47 8.31
N GLY A 65 1.63 -11.68 8.82
CA GLY A 65 1.54 -11.99 10.25
C GLY A 65 2.59 -11.28 11.11
N SER A 66 3.75 -10.93 10.52
CA SER A 66 4.81 -10.14 11.15
C SER A 66 4.53 -8.62 11.12
N ALA A 67 3.38 -8.21 10.56
CA ALA A 67 3.10 -6.80 10.32
C ALA A 67 2.32 -6.15 11.47
N HIS A 68 2.95 -5.19 12.16
CA HIS A 68 2.31 -4.35 13.18
C HIS A 68 2.03 -2.93 12.68
N PRO A 69 0.84 -2.36 12.98
CA PRO A 69 -0.34 -3.04 13.53
C PRO A 69 -0.94 -4.05 12.52
N LYS A 70 -1.67 -5.06 13.02
CA LYS A 70 -2.36 -6.04 12.17
C LYS A 70 -3.71 -5.47 11.73
N PHE A 71 -4.11 -5.74 10.50
CA PHE A 71 -5.43 -5.38 9.98
C PHE A 71 -6.11 -6.62 9.40
N SER A 72 -7.43 -6.73 9.58
CA SER A 72 -8.25 -7.60 8.75
C SER A 72 -8.45 -6.96 7.37
N LYS A 73 -8.93 -7.75 6.39
CA LYS A 73 -9.29 -7.24 5.08
C LYS A 73 -10.38 -6.17 5.18
N GLU A 74 -11.38 -6.40 6.02
CA GLU A 74 -12.51 -5.49 6.24
C GLU A 74 -12.07 -4.17 6.88
N GLU A 75 -11.14 -4.24 7.83
CA GLU A 75 -10.54 -3.05 8.45
C GLU A 75 -9.74 -2.24 7.42
N TRP A 76 -8.93 -2.92 6.60
CA TRP A 76 -8.18 -2.30 5.52
C TRP A 76 -9.10 -1.63 4.49
N ASP A 77 -10.15 -2.32 4.05
CA ASP A 77 -11.15 -1.79 3.12
C ASP A 77 -11.89 -0.58 3.72
N SER A 78 -12.21 -0.63 5.01
CA SER A 78 -12.84 0.48 5.75
C SER A 78 -11.94 1.72 5.81
N LEU A 79 -10.62 1.52 6.01
CA LEU A 79 -9.64 2.60 5.97
C LEU A 79 -9.63 3.29 4.60
N LEU A 80 -9.53 2.52 3.50
CA LEU A 80 -9.46 3.08 2.14
C LEU A 80 -10.75 3.79 1.69
N ARG A 81 -11.89 3.43 2.28
CA ARG A 81 -13.20 4.03 2.01
C ARG A 81 -13.50 5.27 2.85
N SER A 82 -12.66 5.59 3.83
CA SER A 82 -12.91 6.71 4.72
C SER A 82 -12.40 8.05 4.15
N PRO A 83 -13.22 9.12 4.19
CA PRO A 83 -12.79 10.45 3.79
C PRO A 83 -11.96 11.15 4.90
N ALA A 84 -11.86 10.55 6.08
CA ALA A 84 -11.20 11.16 7.23
C ALA A 84 -9.68 11.18 7.04
N LEU A 85 -9.06 12.33 7.35
CA LEU A 85 -7.64 12.57 7.10
C LEU A 85 -6.75 11.57 7.84
N ASP A 86 -7.04 11.30 9.10
CA ASP A 86 -6.33 10.35 9.96
C ASP A 86 -6.29 8.96 9.34
N LYS A 87 -7.43 8.48 8.80
CA LYS A 87 -7.50 7.16 8.16
C LYS A 87 -6.75 7.11 6.83
N GLN A 88 -6.82 8.18 6.05
CA GLN A 88 -6.04 8.27 4.81
C GLN A 88 -4.53 8.33 5.08
N ILE A 89 -4.11 9.11 6.09
CA ILE A 89 -2.72 9.14 6.54
C ILE A 89 -2.27 7.76 7.00
N LEU A 90 -3.07 7.07 7.82
CA LEU A 90 -2.74 5.74 8.32
C LEU A 90 -2.57 4.72 7.18
N ALA A 91 -3.48 4.70 6.20
CA ALA A 91 -3.38 3.80 5.05
C ALA A 91 -2.12 4.07 4.23
N VAL A 92 -1.83 5.35 3.99
CA VAL A 92 -0.66 5.78 3.23
C VAL A 92 0.63 5.44 4.00
N GLN A 93 0.75 5.82 5.27
CA GLN A 93 1.87 5.48 6.17
C GLN A 93 2.14 3.99 6.21
N ARG A 94 1.10 3.18 6.37
CA ARG A 94 1.20 1.72 6.36
C ARG A 94 1.86 1.21 5.08
N ALA A 95 1.47 1.73 3.92
CA ALA A 95 2.10 1.35 2.65
C ALA A 95 3.58 1.75 2.63
N ARG A 96 3.91 2.98 3.04
CA ARG A 96 5.30 3.44 3.11
C ARG A 96 6.16 2.57 4.01
N ASP A 97 5.72 2.30 5.24
CA ASP A 97 6.50 1.53 6.21
C ASP A 97 6.81 0.13 5.69
N ARG A 98 5.91 -0.44 4.88
CA ARG A 98 6.06 -1.78 4.30
C ARG A 98 6.93 -1.78 3.05
N THR A 99 7.02 -0.65 2.37
CA THR A 99 7.93 -0.44 1.24
C THR A 99 9.26 0.19 1.63
N GLY A 100 9.38 0.67 2.87
CA GLY A 100 10.58 1.33 3.37
C GLY A 100 11.74 0.35 3.34
N GLY A 101 12.73 0.63 2.49
CA GLY A 101 13.90 -0.24 2.29
C GLY A 101 13.78 -1.26 1.14
N LEU A 102 12.65 -1.32 0.43
CA LEU A 102 12.45 -2.26 -0.69
C LEU A 102 12.80 -1.69 -2.08
N ASP A 103 13.38 -0.49 -2.16
CA ASP A 103 13.73 0.22 -3.41
C ASP A 103 12.64 0.12 -4.52
N LEU A 104 11.39 0.31 -4.08
CA LEU A 104 10.22 0.24 -4.95
C LEU A 104 10.00 1.61 -5.62
N PRO A 105 9.48 1.66 -6.86
CA PRO A 105 9.22 2.91 -7.58
C PRO A 105 7.96 3.60 -7.05
N ILE A 106 7.98 4.00 -5.78
CA ILE A 106 6.89 4.69 -5.09
C ILE A 106 7.13 6.21 -5.07
N PRO A 107 6.07 7.05 -5.06
CA PRO A 107 6.24 8.49 -4.88
C PRO A 107 6.98 8.80 -3.57
N THR A 108 8.05 9.59 -3.63
CA THR A 108 8.73 10.09 -2.44
C THR A 108 7.90 11.19 -1.79
N TRP A 109 7.81 11.20 -0.45
CA TRP A 109 6.94 12.10 0.31
C TRP A 109 7.71 13.27 0.94
N ASP A 110 8.69 13.80 0.20
CA ASP A 110 9.49 14.97 0.62
C ASP A 110 8.68 16.28 0.63
#